data_AF-A0A0F9V8V7-F1
#
_entry.id   AF-A0A0F9V8V7-F1
#
_cell.length_a   1.000
_cell.length_b   1.000
_cell.length_c   1.000
_cell.angle_alpha   90.00
_cell.angle_beta   90.00
_cell.angle_gamma   90.00
#
_symmetry.space_group_name_H-M   'P 1'
#
loop_
_entity.id
_entity.type
_entity.pdbx_description
1 polymer ?
#
loop_
_entity_poly.entity_id
_entity_poly.type
_entity_poly.pdbx_seq_one_letter_code
_entity_poly.pdbx_strand_id
1 'polypeptide(L)'
;MGSEYQDFQRIITCALRTRGGSESDFVSHPEFGVPQYVVSMCEQLAGAIHSLSGITVQLQDLIRIEGTCTGVDYMHQLARRCHGLIATTNLQASPPSTDSDH
;
A
#
# COMPACT_ATOMS: atom_id res chain seq x y z
N MET A 1 1.49 17.79 -5.98
CA MET A 1 1.37 16.34 -5.71
C MET A 1 2.77 15.84 -5.41
N GLY A 2 3.01 15.38 -4.18
CA GLY A 2 4.36 15.03 -3.69
C GLY A 2 4.95 13.80 -4.39
N SER A 3 6.28 13.70 -4.43
CA SER A 3 7.03 12.62 -5.09
C SER A 3 6.59 11.21 -4.68
N GLU A 4 6.08 11.07 -3.46
CA GLU A 4 5.57 9.83 -2.87
C GLU A 4 4.48 9.18 -3.74
N TYR A 5 3.57 10.00 -4.27
CA TYR A 5 2.49 9.52 -5.14
C TYR A 5 3.04 8.92 -6.44
N GLN A 6 4.12 9.52 -6.96
CA GLN A 6 4.79 9.06 -8.17
C GLN A 6 5.58 7.76 -7.90
N ASP A 7 6.16 7.61 -6.72
CA ASP A 7 6.82 6.38 -6.29
C ASP A 7 5.82 5.22 -6.15
N PHE A 8 4.67 5.45 -5.54
CA PHE A 8 3.60 4.44 -5.47
C PHE A 8 3.12 4.03 -6.87
N GLN A 9 2.90 5.00 -7.77
CA GLN A 9 2.53 4.69 -9.16
C GLN A 9 3.60 3.86 -9.88
N ARG A 10 4.89 4.15 -9.66
CA ARG A 10 5.99 3.37 -10.24
C ARG A 10 6.01 1.94 -9.73
N ILE A 11 5.82 1.72 -8.42
CA ILE A 11 5.77 0.39 -7.82
C ILE A 11 4.61 -0.42 -8.39
N ILE A 12 3.41 0.17 -8.42
CA ILE A 12 2.22 -0.47 -8.98
C ILE A 12 2.44 -0.81 -10.45
N THR A 13 2.97 0.14 -11.24
CA THR A 13 3.24 -0.08 -12.67
C THR A 13 4.28 -1.18 -12.88
N CYS A 14 5.32 -1.23 -12.03
CA CYS A 14 6.34 -2.26 -12.08
C CYS A 14 5.73 -3.63 -11.81
N ALA A 15 4.97 -3.77 -10.71
CA ALA A 15 4.29 -5.00 -10.34
C ALA A 15 3.31 -5.48 -11.42
N LEU A 16 2.54 -4.56 -12.01
CA LEU A 16 1.62 -4.86 -13.10
C LEU A 16 2.33 -5.20 -14.41
N ARG A 17 3.57 -4.75 -14.62
CA ARG A 17 4.39 -5.11 -15.78
C ARG A 17 5.04 -6.48 -15.60
N THR A 18 5.44 -6.83 -14.38
CA THR A 18 5.98 -8.15 -14.05
C THR A 18 4.91 -9.22 -13.89
N ARG A 19 3.62 -8.85 -13.76
CA ARG A 19 2.52 -9.81 -13.65
C ARG A 19 2.47 -10.73 -14.88
N GLY A 20 2.41 -12.04 -14.64
CA GLY A 20 2.44 -13.05 -15.70
C GLY A 20 3.86 -13.37 -16.19
N GLY A 21 4.89 -12.85 -15.52
CA GLY A 21 6.27 -13.32 -15.70
C GLY A 21 6.49 -14.69 -15.06
N SER A 22 5.63 -15.09 -14.11
CA SER A 22 5.59 -16.43 -13.53
C SER A 22 4.17 -17.00 -13.60
N GLU A 23 4.04 -18.31 -13.87
CA GLU A 23 2.73 -18.99 -13.83
C GLU A 23 2.05 -18.87 -12.46
N SER A 24 2.85 -18.70 -11.40
CA SER A 24 2.40 -18.52 -10.02
C SER A 24 1.76 -17.15 -9.75
N ASP A 25 1.94 -16.15 -10.62
CA ASP A 25 1.39 -14.80 -10.41
C ASP A 25 -0.13 -14.82 -10.31
N PHE A 26 -0.78 -15.68 -11.09
CA PHE A 26 -2.24 -15.83 -11.12
C PHE A 26 -2.76 -16.83 -10.08
N VAL A 27 -1.87 -17.52 -9.35
CA VAL A 27 -2.25 -18.45 -8.31
C VAL A 27 -2.74 -17.66 -7.11
N SER A 28 -3.92 -18.01 -6.60
CA SER A 28 -4.44 -17.42 -5.37
C SER A 28 -3.55 -17.79 -4.19
N HIS A 29 -3.15 -16.79 -3.43
CA HIS A 29 -2.40 -16.94 -2.20
C HIS A 29 -3.26 -17.70 -1.17
N PRO A 30 -2.76 -18.77 -0.56
CA PRO A 30 -3.55 -19.61 0.34
C PRO A 30 -4.05 -18.87 1.60
N GLU A 31 -3.33 -17.84 2.04
CA GLU A 31 -3.69 -17.07 3.24
C GLU A 31 -4.66 -15.90 2.97
N PHE A 32 -4.62 -15.31 1.76
CA PHE A 32 -5.34 -14.07 1.46
C PHE A 32 -6.41 -14.23 0.38
N GLY A 33 -6.39 -15.31 -0.40
CA GLY A 33 -7.32 -15.55 -1.49
C GLY A 33 -7.13 -14.64 -2.72
N VAL A 34 -6.12 -13.77 -2.71
CA VAL A 34 -5.77 -12.87 -3.82
C VAL A 34 -4.59 -13.43 -4.62
N PRO A 35 -4.40 -13.05 -5.90
CA PRO A 35 -3.26 -13.50 -6.70
C PRO A 35 -1.91 -13.19 -6.04
N GLN A 36 -0.89 -14.04 -6.21
CA GLN A 36 0.44 -13.81 -5.63
C GLN A 36 1.06 -12.47 -6.06
N TYR A 37 0.80 -12.02 -7.29
CA TYR A 37 1.30 -10.72 -7.74
C TYR A 37 0.75 -9.56 -6.90
N VAL A 38 -0.48 -9.68 -6.37
CA VAL A 38 -1.10 -8.67 -5.50
C VAL A 38 -0.36 -8.61 -4.17
N VAL A 39 -0.05 -9.77 -3.57
CA VAL A 39 0.69 -9.86 -2.31
C VAL A 39 2.07 -9.20 -2.45
N SER A 40 2.81 -9.57 -3.50
CA SER A 40 4.14 -8.98 -3.76
C SER A 40 4.09 -7.47 -4.04
N MET A 41 3.04 -6.99 -4.71
CA MET A 41 2.82 -5.56 -4.92
C MET A 41 2.53 -4.84 -3.60
N CYS A 42 1.67 -5.41 -2.76
CA CYS A 42 1.35 -4.87 -1.44
C CYS A 42 2.57 -4.84 -0.51
N GLU A 43 3.47 -5.83 -0.56
CA GLU A 43 4.74 -5.83 0.18
C GLU A 43 5.66 -4.68 -0.25
N GLN A 44 5.82 -4.47 -1.55
CA GLN A 44 6.63 -3.37 -2.07
C GLN A 44 6.03 -2.00 -1.68
N LEU A 45 4.71 -1.86 -1.74
CA LEU A 45 4.02 -0.65 -1.29
C LEU A 45 4.20 -0.42 0.21
N ALA A 46 4.03 -1.46 1.05
CA ALA A 46 4.26 -1.36 2.49
C ALA A 46 5.68 -0.90 2.82
N GLY A 47 6.68 -1.48 2.14
CA GLY A 47 8.09 -1.10 2.32
C GLY A 47 8.38 0.35 1.90
N ALA A 48 7.76 0.81 0.79
CA ALA A 48 7.89 2.20 0.36
C ALA A 48 7.21 3.17 1.33
N ILE A 49 6.00 2.85 1.80
CA ILE A 49 5.30 3.65 2.82
C ILE A 49 6.14 3.74 4.10
N HIS A 50 6.68 2.61 4.58
CA HIS A 50 7.53 2.58 5.76
C HIS A 50 8.81 3.40 5.56
N SER A 51 9.43 3.35 4.39
CA SER A 51 10.64 4.13 4.10
C SER A 51 10.37 5.64 4.00
N LEU A 52 9.20 6.04 3.48
CA LEU A 52 8.82 7.44 3.29
C LEU A 52 8.28 8.08 4.56
N SER A 53 7.46 7.36 5.32
CA SER A 53 6.70 7.89 6.46
C SER A 53 7.10 7.32 7.82
N GLY A 54 7.91 6.25 7.86
CA GLY A 54 8.23 5.51 9.08
C GLY A 54 7.09 4.64 9.60
N ILE A 55 5.97 4.57 8.87
CA ILE A 55 4.76 3.86 9.29
C ILE A 55 4.80 2.42 8.79
N THR A 56 4.60 1.47 9.70
CA THR A 56 4.41 0.06 9.33
C THR A 56 2.94 -0.17 8.98
N VAL A 57 2.65 -0.39 7.69
CA VAL A 57 1.30 -0.76 7.21
C VAL A 57 1.21 -2.26 7.09
N GLN A 58 0.13 -2.85 7.62
CA GLN A 58 -0.08 -4.30 7.51
C GLN A 58 -0.48 -4.70 6.09
N LEU A 59 0.07 -5.82 5.64
CA LEU A 59 -0.23 -6.37 4.32
C LEU A 59 -1.72 -6.62 4.11
N GLN A 60 -2.41 -7.08 5.15
CA GLN A 60 -3.83 -7.38 5.10
C GLN A 60 -4.69 -6.14 4.84
N ASP A 61 -4.30 -4.97 5.37
CA ASP A 61 -5.01 -3.71 5.11
C ASP A 61 -4.77 -3.23 3.68
N LEU A 62 -3.54 -3.38 3.18
CA LEU A 62 -3.20 -3.09 1.78
C LEU A 62 -3.95 -4.01 0.80
N ILE A 63 -4.04 -5.30 1.10
CA ILE A 63 -4.78 -6.28 0.29
C ILE A 63 -6.29 -5.97 0.31
N ARG A 64 -6.85 -5.58 1.47
CA ARG A 64 -8.25 -5.13 1.54
C ARG A 64 -8.48 -3.88 0.68
N ILE A 65 -7.60 -2.90 0.76
CA ILE A 65 -7.69 -1.68 -0.05
C ILE A 65 -7.58 -2.02 -1.54
N GLU A 66 -6.65 -2.89 -1.90
CA GLU A 66 -6.48 -3.36 -3.27
C GLU A 66 -7.77 -4.02 -3.77
N GLY A 67 -8.39 -4.88 -2.97
CA GLY A 67 -9.68 -5.50 -3.31
C GLY A 67 -10.84 -4.51 -3.45
N THR A 68 -10.75 -3.30 -2.87
CA THR A 68 -11.72 -2.22 -3.11
C THR A 68 -11.43 -1.39 -4.36
N CYS A 69 -10.22 -1.48 -4.90
CA CYS A 69 -9.81 -0.77 -6.10
C CYS A 69 -10.06 -1.66 -7.32
N THR A 70 -10.99 -1.29 -8.19
CA THR A 70 -11.24 -2.01 -9.44
C THR A 70 -11.43 -1.04 -10.61
N GLY A 71 -11.25 -1.55 -11.84
CA GLY A 71 -11.51 -0.81 -13.07
C GLY A 71 -10.29 -0.05 -13.64
N VAL A 72 -10.57 0.89 -14.55
CA VAL A 72 -9.56 1.60 -15.36
C VAL A 72 -8.66 2.52 -14.55
N ASP A 73 -9.14 3.01 -13.41
CA ASP A 73 -8.39 3.89 -12.49
C ASP A 73 -7.74 3.15 -11.33
N TYR A 74 -7.61 1.83 -11.41
CA TYR A 74 -7.01 0.99 -10.36
C TYR A 74 -5.73 1.58 -9.77
N MET A 75 -4.77 1.95 -10.62
CA MET A 75 -3.47 2.48 -10.18
C MET A 75 -3.61 3.81 -9.42
N HIS A 76 -4.50 4.68 -9.88
CA HIS A 76 -4.74 5.98 -9.27
C HIS A 76 -5.49 5.82 -7.93
N GLN A 77 -6.48 4.94 -7.87
CA GLN A 77 -7.23 4.64 -6.65
C GLN A 77 -6.30 4.05 -5.58
N LEU A 78 -5.49 3.05 -5.94
CA LEU A 78 -4.59 2.39 -5.00
C LEU A 78 -3.53 3.34 -4.45
N ALA A 79 -2.87 4.14 -5.31
CA ALA A 79 -1.90 5.13 -4.89
C ALA A 79 -2.53 6.20 -3.97
N ARG A 80 -3.75 6.67 -4.29
CA ARG A 80 -4.48 7.64 -3.47
C ARG A 80 -4.87 7.07 -2.11
N ARG A 81 -5.24 5.79 -2.05
CA ARG A 81 -5.58 5.10 -0.79
C ARG A 81 -4.35 4.88 0.08
N CYS A 82 -3.20 4.51 -0.51
CA CYS A 82 -1.93 4.40 0.22
C CYS A 82 -1.54 5.75 0.85
N HIS A 83 -1.66 6.84 0.09
CA HIS A 83 -1.43 8.19 0.62
C HIS A 83 -2.46 8.57 1.71
N GLY A 84 -3.72 8.16 1.56
CA GLY A 84 -4.75 8.34 2.57
C GLY A 84 -4.43 7.63 3.88
N LEU A 85 -3.91 6.39 3.80
CA LEU A 85 -3.47 5.61 4.95
C LEU A 85 -2.37 6.32 5.73
N ILE A 86 -1.34 6.82 5.03
CA ILE A 86 -0.25 7.60 5.65
C ILE A 86 -0.82 8.79 6.40
N ALA A 87 -1.74 9.53 5.79
CA ALA A 87 -2.37 10.70 6.42
C ALA A 87 -3.21 10.32 7.65
N THR A 88 -3.99 9.23 7.59
CA THR A 88 -4.79 8.78 8.74
C THR A 88 -3.95 8.23 9.88
N THR A 89 -2.88 7.50 9.58
CA THR A 89 -2.00 6.93 10.60
C THR A 89 -1.11 8.01 11.25
N ASN A 90 -0.68 9.02 10.50
CA ASN A 90 -0.02 10.19 11.08
C ASN A 90 -0.91 10.97 12.05
N LEU A 91 -2.24 10.97 11.88
CA LEU A 91 -3.14 11.56 12.86
C LEU A 91 -3.18 10.78 14.19
N GLN A 92 -3.00 9.46 14.17
CA GLN A 92 -2.96 8.64 15.39
C GLN A 92 -1.59 8.66 16.09
N ALA A 93 -0.53 9.11 15.42
CA ALA A 93 0.82 9.25 15.99
C ALA A 93 1.05 10.58 16.72
N SER A 94 -0.01 11.33 17.05
CA SER A 94 0.12 12.45 17.99
C SER A 94 0.32 11.87 19.39
N PRO A 95 1.47 12.07 20.07
CA PRO A 95 1.60 11.68 21.46
C PRO A 95 0.52 12.41 22.27
N PRO A 96 -0.08 11.79 23.31
CA PRO A 96 -0.89 12.54 24.25
C PRO A 96 -0.01 13.67 24.78
N SER A 97 -0.46 14.91 24.56
CA SER A 97 0.15 16.08 25.17
C SER A 97 0.40 15.76 26.63
N THR A 98 1.66 15.60 27.02
CA THR A 98 2.05 15.71 28.42
C THR A 98 1.85 17.17 28.77
N ASP A 99 0.61 17.46 29.18
CA ASP A 99 0.31 18.53 30.11
C ASP A 99 1.19 18.30 31.34
N SER A 100 2.36 18.93 31.33
CA SER A 100 3.18 19.09 32.52
C SER A 100 2.87 20.47 33.07
N ASP A 101 1.89 20.46 33.98
CA ASP A 101 1.68 21.40 35.06
C ASP A 101 3.03 21.83 35.69
N HIS A 102 3.38 23.11 35.53
CA HIS A 102 4.13 23.86 36.55
C HIS A 102 3.93 25.37 36.41
#